data_AF-A0A7J7ZUB8-F1
#
_entry.id   AF-A0A7J7ZUB8-F1
#
_cell.length_a   1.000
_cell.length_b   1.000
_cell.length_c   1.000
_cell.angle_alpha   90.00
_cell.angle_beta   90.00
_cell.angle_gamma   90.00
#
_symmetry.space_group_name_H-M   'P 1'
#
loop_
_entity.id
_entity.type
_entity.pdbx_description
1 polymer ?
#
loop_
_entity_poly.entity_id
_entity_poly.type
_entity_poly.pdbx_seq_one_letter_code
_entity_poly.pdbx_strand_id
1 'polypeptide(L)'
;MAQKLRAAQYNGSYFDRGAKASGRLCTPEGWFSCQGPFDMADCASRHSINPYGSRESRVLFSTWNLDHIIEKKRTVIPALAEAVGAQAGRQVDWEYFYSLLFTCENLKLVHIACHKKTTHRLSCDPRRIYRPQAKPTRRRAARKRP
;
A
#
# COMPACT_ATOMS: atom_id res chain seq x y z
N MET A 1 8.89 -9.76 -5.29
CA MET A 1 7.84 -9.41 -4.30
C MET A 1 7.71 -10.42 -3.17
N ALA A 2 7.45 -11.71 -3.43
CA ALA A 2 7.19 -12.71 -2.38
C ALA A 2 8.30 -12.81 -1.30
N GLN A 3 9.57 -12.74 -1.71
CA GLN A 3 10.71 -12.69 -0.77
C GLN A 3 10.64 -11.47 0.16
N LYS A 4 10.37 -10.26 -0.37
CA LYS A 4 10.20 -9.04 0.42
C LYS A 4 9.02 -9.16 1.39
N LEU A 5 7.92 -9.76 0.95
CA LEU A 5 6.75 -9.98 1.80
C LEU A 5 7.05 -10.95 2.95
N ARG A 6 7.77 -12.04 2.69
CA ARG A 6 8.25 -12.96 3.74
C ARG A 6 9.20 -12.28 4.72
N ALA A 7 10.14 -11.49 4.22
CA ALA A 7 11.07 -10.72 5.05
C ALA A 7 10.34 -9.72 5.95
N ALA A 8 9.23 -9.15 5.47
CA ALA A 8 8.34 -8.28 6.24
C ALA A 8 7.29 -9.04 7.06
N GLN A 9 7.37 -10.37 7.18
CA GLN A 9 6.41 -11.22 7.88
C GLN A 9 4.95 -10.96 7.48
N TYR A 10 4.73 -10.75 6.17
CA TYR A 10 3.42 -10.44 5.58
C TYR A 10 2.72 -9.22 6.20
N ASN A 11 3.51 -8.30 6.77
CA ASN A 11 3.03 -7.12 7.48
C ASN A 11 2.07 -7.44 8.63
N GLY A 12 2.23 -8.60 9.28
CA GLY A 12 1.42 -8.99 10.44
C GLY A 12 1.49 -7.98 11.59
N SER A 13 2.57 -7.19 11.66
CA SER A 13 2.74 -6.11 12.63
C SER A 13 1.63 -5.07 12.59
N TYR A 14 0.94 -4.89 11.45
CA TYR A 14 -0.17 -3.94 11.33
C TYR A 14 -1.26 -4.17 12.38
N PHE A 15 -1.48 -5.43 12.75
CA PHE A 15 -2.52 -5.78 13.70
C PHE A 15 -1.99 -6.06 15.10
N ASP A 16 -0.68 -6.14 15.33
CA ASP A 16 -0.08 -6.44 16.63
C ASP A 16 0.13 -5.17 17.47
N ARG A 17 -0.55 -5.07 18.61
CA ARG A 17 -0.41 -3.93 19.53
C ARG A 17 0.98 -3.84 20.18
N GLY A 18 1.70 -4.96 20.30
CA GLY A 18 3.06 -5.02 20.84
C GLY A 18 4.14 -4.61 19.83
N ALA A 19 3.79 -4.47 18.55
CA ALA A 19 4.74 -4.04 17.53
C ALA A 19 5.14 -2.56 17.68
N LYS A 20 6.25 -2.19 17.02
CA LYS A 20 6.73 -0.80 17.00
C LYS A 20 5.65 0.15 16.47
N ALA A 21 5.60 1.37 17.00
CA ALA A 21 4.61 2.37 16.62
C ALA A 21 4.54 2.64 15.10
N SER A 22 5.68 2.61 14.40
CA SER A 22 5.75 2.79 12.95
C SER A 22 5.20 1.62 12.13
N GLY A 23 4.94 0.47 12.75
CA GLY A 23 4.56 -0.77 12.08
C GLY A 23 3.19 -1.32 12.48
N ARG A 24 2.48 -0.69 13.42
CA ARG A 24 1.13 -1.08 13.86
C ARG A 24 0.09 -0.04 13.46
N LEU A 25 -1.15 -0.49 13.25
CA LEU A 25 -2.30 0.36 12.93
C LEU A 25 -3.16 0.71 14.16
N CYS A 26 -2.81 0.18 15.33
CA CYS A 26 -3.50 0.44 16.58
C CYS A 26 -2.65 1.21 17.58
N THR A 27 -3.31 1.72 18.61
CA THR A 27 -2.64 2.24 19.81
C THR A 27 -1.95 1.10 20.59
N PRO A 28 -1.06 1.37 21.56
CA PRO A 28 -0.47 0.33 22.40
C PRO A 28 -1.51 -0.54 23.14
N GLU A 29 -2.68 0.01 23.41
CA GLU A 29 -3.79 -0.68 24.10
C GLU A 29 -4.61 -1.55 23.12
N GLY A 30 -4.35 -1.45 21.82
CA GLY A 30 -5.00 -2.23 20.77
C GLY A 30 -6.22 -1.58 20.13
N TRP A 31 -6.41 -0.27 20.28
CA TRP A 31 -7.51 0.45 19.63
C TRP A 31 -7.19 0.75 18.16
N PHE A 32 -8.04 0.30 17.25
CA PHE A 32 -8.00 0.65 15.84
C PHE A 32 -9.04 1.72 15.55
N SER A 33 -8.68 2.67 14.70
CA SER A 33 -9.57 3.73 14.22
C SER A 33 -9.78 3.59 12.71
N CYS A 34 -11.01 3.74 12.26
CA CYS A 34 -11.33 3.73 10.85
C CYS A 34 -10.67 4.94 10.16
N GLN A 35 -9.95 4.69 9.08
CA GLN A 35 -9.27 5.72 8.29
C GLN A 35 -10.21 6.42 7.29
N GLY A 36 -11.50 6.09 7.30
CA GLY A 36 -12.49 6.62 6.36
C GLY A 36 -12.41 5.98 4.97
N PRO A 37 -13.43 6.19 4.13
CA PRO A 37 -13.47 5.63 2.77
C PRO A 37 -12.27 6.10 1.94
N PHE A 38 -12.02 5.43 0.80
CA PHE A 38 -10.87 5.70 -0.06
C PHE A 38 -10.79 7.16 -0.57
N ASP A 39 -11.94 7.83 -0.69
CA ASP A 39 -12.10 9.19 -1.23
C ASP A 39 -12.19 10.29 -0.17
N MET A 40 -12.00 9.95 1.11
CA MET A 40 -12.00 10.91 2.22
C MET A 40 -10.71 10.81 3.00
N ALA A 41 -10.32 11.89 3.71
CA ALA A 41 -9.17 11.85 4.60
C ALA A 41 -9.44 10.97 5.83
N ASP A 42 -10.60 11.16 6.46
CA ASP A 42 -10.96 10.59 7.76
C ASP A 42 -12.36 9.96 7.80
N CYS A 43 -12.62 9.19 8.86
CA CYS A 43 -13.95 8.62 9.13
C CYS A 43 -14.85 9.61 9.87
N ALA A 44 -15.88 10.14 9.19
CA ALA A 44 -16.85 11.06 9.78
C ALA A 44 -17.56 10.49 11.03
N SER A 45 -17.88 9.19 11.01
CA SER A 45 -18.53 8.48 12.13
C SER A 45 -17.56 8.06 13.24
N ARG A 46 -16.26 8.32 13.09
CA ARG A 46 -15.20 7.99 14.07
C ARG A 46 -15.27 6.54 14.58
N HIS A 47 -15.55 5.59 13.67
CA HIS A 47 -15.60 4.18 14.03
C HIS A 47 -14.27 3.74 14.66
N SER A 48 -14.36 3.02 15.78
CA SER A 48 -13.21 2.43 16.46
C SER A 48 -13.56 1.06 17.02
N ILE A 49 -12.55 0.24 17.24
CA ILE A 49 -12.71 -1.10 17.81
C ILE A 49 -11.42 -1.53 18.51
N ASN A 50 -11.56 -2.27 19.60
CA ASN A 50 -10.45 -2.97 20.23
C ASN A 50 -10.68 -4.49 20.16
N PRO A 51 -10.10 -5.20 19.16
CA PRO A 51 -10.27 -6.64 19.02
C PRO A 51 -9.59 -7.45 20.13
N TYR A 52 -8.77 -6.82 20.97
CA TYR A 52 -8.11 -7.45 22.11
C TYR A 52 -8.96 -7.45 23.38
N GLY A 53 -10.04 -6.66 23.42
CA GLY A 53 -10.87 -6.49 24.61
C GLY A 53 -11.87 -7.63 24.84
N SER A 54 -12.34 -8.30 23.79
CA SER A 54 -13.29 -9.42 23.91
C SER A 54 -13.28 -10.34 22.69
N ARG A 55 -13.82 -11.55 22.87
CA ARG A 55 -14.03 -12.50 21.75
C ARG A 55 -14.97 -11.93 20.69
N GLU A 56 -16.03 -11.23 21.11
CA GLU A 56 -17.00 -10.61 20.20
C GLU A 56 -16.36 -9.49 19.38
N SER A 57 -15.57 -8.62 20.00
CA SER A 57 -14.84 -7.57 19.28
C SER A 57 -13.83 -8.15 18.30
N ARG A 58 -13.16 -9.26 18.67
CA ARG A 58 -12.28 -9.98 17.73
C ARG A 58 -13.04 -10.51 16.51
N VAL A 59 -14.24 -11.05 16.72
CA VAL A 59 -15.10 -11.52 15.61
C VAL A 59 -15.59 -10.34 14.77
N LEU A 60 -16.07 -9.26 15.39
CA LEU A 60 -16.52 -8.06 14.67
C LEU A 60 -15.40 -7.44 13.84
N PHE A 61 -14.15 -7.51 14.30
CA PHE A 61 -13.01 -7.02 13.53
C PHE A 61 -12.81 -7.75 12.19
N SER A 62 -13.32 -8.98 12.02
CA SER A 62 -13.31 -9.65 10.70
C SER A 62 -14.17 -8.95 9.64
N THR A 63 -15.10 -8.07 10.06
CA THR A 63 -15.90 -7.24 9.15
C THR A 63 -15.17 -5.97 8.70
N TRP A 64 -14.10 -5.60 9.40
CA TRP A 64 -13.22 -4.50 8.98
C TRP A 64 -12.36 -4.95 7.80
N ASN A 65 -12.04 -4.02 6.92
CA ASN A 65 -11.31 -4.29 5.69
C ASN A 65 -10.03 -3.44 5.61
N LEU A 66 -8.98 -4.01 5.02
CA LEU A 66 -7.88 -3.25 4.45
C LEU A 66 -8.22 -2.97 2.99
N ASP A 67 -8.84 -1.82 2.75
CA ASP A 67 -9.32 -1.40 1.44
C ASP A 67 -8.19 -0.76 0.63
N HIS A 68 -8.08 -1.16 -0.65
CA HIS A 68 -7.07 -0.64 -1.56
C HIS A 68 -7.55 0.69 -2.16
N ILE A 69 -6.87 1.80 -1.88
CA ILE A 69 -7.22 3.12 -2.45
C ILE A 69 -7.19 3.04 -3.99
N ILE A 70 -6.07 2.61 -4.56
CA ILE A 70 -5.98 2.18 -5.96
C ILE A 70 -6.29 0.69 -6.01
N GLU A 71 -7.43 0.34 -6.62
CA GLU A 71 -8.00 -1.00 -6.58
C GLU A 71 -7.05 -2.09 -7.09
N LYS A 72 -6.78 -3.09 -6.25
CA LYS A 72 -5.87 -4.20 -6.58
C LYS A 72 -6.29 -4.95 -7.86
N LYS A 73 -7.53 -5.43 -7.92
CA LYS A 73 -8.02 -6.29 -9.02
C LYS A 73 -8.35 -5.49 -10.28
N ARG A 74 -8.93 -4.29 -10.13
CA ARG A 74 -9.38 -3.48 -11.26
C ARG A 74 -8.25 -2.67 -11.90
N THR A 75 -7.25 -2.26 -11.12
CA THR A 75 -6.21 -1.34 -11.59
C THR A 75 -4.80 -1.89 -11.43
N VAL A 76 -4.39 -2.25 -10.21
CA VAL A 76 -2.96 -2.51 -9.92
C VAL A 76 -2.44 -3.77 -10.61
N ILE A 77 -3.16 -4.89 -10.53
CA ILE A 77 -2.76 -6.17 -11.16
C ILE A 77 -2.77 -6.05 -12.69
N PRO A 78 -3.83 -5.54 -13.35
CA PRO A 78 -3.81 -5.31 -14.79
C PRO A 78 -2.65 -4.41 -15.24
N ALA A 79 -2.41 -3.29 -14.54
CA ALA A 79 -1.31 -2.38 -14.88
C ALA A 79 0.07 -3.05 -14.75
N LEU A 80 0.26 -3.91 -13.74
CA LEU A 80 1.50 -4.69 -13.60
C LEU A 80 1.67 -5.69 -14.74
N ALA A 81 0.61 -6.41 -15.09
CA ALA A 81 0.64 -7.38 -16.19
C ALA A 81 0.97 -6.71 -17.52
N GLU A 82 0.34 -5.57 -17.81
CA GLU A 82 0.66 -4.75 -18.99
C GLU A 82 2.10 -4.24 -18.98
N ALA A 83 2.59 -3.74 -17.85
CA ALA A 83 3.96 -3.23 -17.74
C ALA A 83 5.02 -4.32 -17.98
N VAL A 84 4.75 -5.56 -17.54
CA VAL A 84 5.62 -6.72 -17.79
C VAL A 84 5.53 -7.15 -19.27
N GLY A 85 4.34 -7.12 -19.88
CA GLY A 85 4.15 -7.46 -21.29
C GLY A 85 4.73 -6.44 -22.27
N ALA A 86 4.63 -5.14 -21.95
CA ALA A 86 5.04 -4.02 -22.80
C ALA A 86 6.42 -3.43 -22.41
N GLN A 87 7.25 -4.24 -21.76
CA GLN A 87 8.46 -3.76 -21.09
C GLN A 87 9.46 -3.09 -22.07
N ALA A 88 9.52 -3.49 -23.35
CA ALA A 88 10.26 -2.80 -24.43
C ALA A 88 11.67 -2.30 -24.04
N GLY A 89 12.41 -3.09 -23.24
CA GLY A 89 13.76 -2.75 -22.74
C GLY A 89 13.81 -1.83 -21.51
N ARG A 90 12.68 -1.33 -21.01
CA ARG A 90 12.59 -0.65 -19.70
C ARG A 90 12.64 -1.67 -18.57
N GLN A 91 12.86 -1.25 -17.33
CA GLN A 91 12.76 -2.13 -16.17
C GLN A 91 11.51 -1.72 -15.36
N VAL A 92 10.60 -2.65 -15.10
CA VAL A 92 9.43 -2.40 -14.26
C VAL A 92 9.90 -2.07 -12.84
N ASP A 93 9.36 -1.00 -12.26
CA ASP A 93 9.54 -0.68 -10.85
C ASP A 93 8.58 -1.54 -10.00
N TRP A 94 8.99 -2.77 -9.75
CA TRP A 94 8.20 -3.70 -8.94
C TRP A 94 8.04 -3.22 -7.49
N GLU A 95 8.88 -2.30 -6.99
CA GLU A 95 8.75 -1.80 -5.61
C GLU A 95 7.57 -0.86 -5.47
N TYR A 96 7.27 -0.07 -6.50
CA TYR A 96 6.03 0.69 -6.59
C TYR A 96 4.79 -0.22 -6.52
N PHE A 97 4.73 -1.29 -7.33
CA PHE A 97 3.61 -2.22 -7.26
C PHE A 97 3.54 -2.98 -5.93
N TYR A 98 4.68 -3.28 -5.30
CA TYR A 98 4.71 -3.86 -3.97
C TYR A 98 4.06 -2.93 -2.94
N SER A 99 4.36 -1.63 -2.99
CA SER A 99 3.77 -0.67 -2.07
C SER A 99 2.26 -0.54 -2.25
N LEU A 100 1.79 -0.51 -3.50
CA LEU A 100 0.36 -0.52 -3.82
C LEU A 100 -0.37 -1.78 -3.37
N LEU A 101 0.27 -2.95 -3.44
CA LEU A 101 -0.40 -4.22 -3.17
C LEU A 101 -0.44 -4.59 -1.69
N PHE A 102 0.59 -4.25 -0.92
CA PHE A 102 0.82 -4.87 0.39
C PHE A 102 1.05 -3.89 1.53
N THR A 103 1.11 -2.58 1.28
CA THR A 103 1.49 -1.60 2.30
C THR A 103 0.40 -0.56 2.56
N CYS A 104 0.48 0.09 3.73
CA CYS A 104 -0.38 1.22 4.10
C CYS A 104 -0.22 2.47 3.22
N GLU A 105 0.72 2.48 2.26
CA GLU A 105 0.73 3.53 1.23
C GLU A 105 -0.54 3.51 0.37
N ASN A 106 -1.18 2.34 0.22
CA ASN A 106 -2.39 2.18 -0.59
C ASN A 106 -3.49 1.38 0.12
N LEU A 107 -3.28 1.00 1.39
CA LEU A 107 -4.26 0.28 2.20
C LEU A 107 -4.83 1.21 3.29
N LYS A 108 -6.16 1.33 3.35
CA LYS A 108 -6.88 1.99 4.45
C LYS A 108 -7.62 0.94 5.27
N LEU A 109 -7.41 0.95 6.59
CA LEU A 109 -8.23 0.17 7.51
C LEU A 109 -9.60 0.85 7.69
N VAL A 110 -10.66 0.18 7.26
CA VAL A 110 -12.01 0.73 7.25
C VAL A 110 -13.03 -0.19 7.91
N HIS A 111 -13.94 0.42 8.66
CA HIS A 111 -15.17 -0.24 9.08
C HIS A 111 -16.02 -0.61 7.85
N ILE A 112 -16.82 -1.67 7.93
CA ILE A 112 -17.64 -2.15 6.81
C ILE A 112 -18.56 -1.07 6.21
N ALA A 113 -19.09 -0.17 7.05
CA ALA A 113 -19.93 0.95 6.61
C ALA A 113 -19.16 2.03 5.83
N CYS A 114 -17.83 2.09 5.98
CA CYS A 114 -16.94 3.01 5.26
C CYS A 114 -16.28 2.35 4.04
N HIS A 115 -16.47 1.05 3.83
CA HIS A 115 -15.93 0.34 2.67
C HIS A 115 -16.86 0.53 1.46
N LYS A 116 -16.57 1.55 0.65
CA LYS A 116 -17.32 1.84 -0.57
C LYS A 116 -16.99 0.79 -1.65
N LYS A 117 -17.96 -0.07 -1.97
CA LYS A 117 -17.79 -1.12 -3.02
C LYS A 117 -17.89 -0.60 -4.47
N THR A 118 -18.05 0.71 -4.64
CA THR A 118 -18.05 1.38 -5.94
C THR A 118 -16.65 1.39 -6.55
N THR A 119 -16.52 1.58 -7.86
CA THR A 119 -15.22 1.78 -8.50
C THR A 119 -14.54 3.05 -7.99
N HIS A 120 -13.26 2.97 -7.63
CA HIS A 120 -12.51 4.10 -7.06
C HIS A 120 -12.08 5.11 -8.12
N ARG A 121 -12.06 4.71 -9.40
CA ARG A 121 -11.66 5.55 -10.56
C ARG A 121 -10.25 6.16 -10.41
N LEU A 122 -9.37 5.47 -9.69
CA LEU A 122 -7.97 5.84 -9.53
C LEU A 122 -7.08 4.93 -10.39
N SER A 123 -6.01 5.52 -10.92
CA SER A 123 -5.02 4.86 -11.78
C SER A 123 -3.64 4.85 -11.12
N CYS A 124 -2.77 3.94 -11.57
CA CYS A 124 -1.36 3.95 -11.18
C CYS A 124 -0.65 5.21 -11.72
N ASP A 125 0.29 5.78 -10.96
CA ASP A 125 1.19 6.85 -11.44
C ASP A 125 2.07 6.32 -12.59
N PRO A 126 1.88 6.82 -13.83
CA PRO A 126 2.62 6.34 -15.00
C PRO A 126 4.14 6.53 -14.86
N ARG A 127 4.58 7.52 -14.08
CA ARG A 127 5.99 7.86 -13.88
C ARG A 127 6.72 6.87 -12.97
N ARG A 128 5.96 6.07 -12.20
CA ARG A 128 6.49 5.08 -11.25
C ARG A 128 6.32 3.64 -11.73
N ILE A 129 5.77 3.42 -12.92
CA ILE A 129 5.60 2.06 -13.46
C ILE A 129 6.96 1.45 -13.84
N TYR A 130 7.87 2.28 -14.36
CA TYR A 130 9.20 1.86 -14.78
C TYR A 130 10.26 2.61 -13.98
N ARG A 131 11.41 1.96 -13.76
CA ARG A 131 12.55 2.59 -13.13
C ARG A 131 13.14 3.69 -14.03
N PRO A 132 13.64 4.80 -13.45
CA PRO A 132 14.34 5.81 -14.20
C PRO A 132 15.52 5.22 -14.97
N GLN A 133 15.63 5.54 -16.25
CA GLN A 133 16.84 5.23 -17.01
C GLN A 133 17.98 6.12 -16.50
N ALA A 134 19.09 5.52 -16.09
CA ALA A 134 20.28 6.27 -15.74
C ALA A 134 20.70 7.10 -16.97
N LYS A 135 20.75 8.44 -16.83
CA LYS A 135 21.30 9.28 -17.90
C LYS A 135 22.76 8.85 -18.12
N PRO A 136 23.20 8.61 -19.37
CA PRO A 136 24.60 8.33 -19.62
C PRO A 136 25.41 9.53 -19.10
N THR A 137 26.32 9.26 -18.17
CA THR A 137 27.25 10.24 -17.62
C THR A 137 28.07 10.78 -18.80
N ARG A 138 27.82 12.02 -19.22
CA ARG A 138 28.69 12.70 -20.19
C ARG A 138 30.09 12.75 -19.58
N ARG A 139 30.99 11.86 -20.03
CA ARG A 139 32.42 11.95 -19.73
C ARG A 139 32.87 13.32 -20.24
N ARG A 140 33.14 14.27 -19.35
CA ARG A 140 33.80 15.54 -19.71
C ARG A 140 35.16 15.17 -20.29
N ALA A 141 35.36 15.44 -21.58
CA ALA A 141 36.66 15.29 -22.22
C ALA A 141 37.67 16.15 -21.45
N ALA A 142 38.76 15.54 -21.01
CA ALA A 142 39.85 16.24 -20.34
C ALA A 142 40.45 17.25 -21.33
N ARG A 143 40.35 18.54 -21.00
CA ARG A 143 41.06 19.62 -21.70
C ARG A 143 42.57 19.37 -21.50
N LYS A 144 43.27 18.97 -22.56
CA LYS A 144 44.74 19.05 -22.58
C LYS A 144 45.12 20.53 -22.50
N ARG A 145 45.85 20.92 -21.46
CA ARG A 145 46.48 22.24 -21.34
C ARG A 145 47.75 22.27 -22.23
N PRO A 146 48.07 23.41 -22.85
CA PRO A 146 49.25 23.58 -23.69
C PRO A 146 50.54 23.53 -22.88
#